data_AF-A0A1V6QVY6-F1
#
_entry.id   AF-A0A1V6QVY6-F1
#
_cell.length_a   1.000
_cell.length_b   1.000
_cell.length_c   1.000
_cell.angle_alpha   90.00
_cell.angle_beta   90.00
_cell.angle_gamma   90.00
#
_symmetry.space_group_name_H-M   'P 1'
#
loop_
_entity.id
_entity.type
_entity.pdbx_description
1 polymer ?
#
loop_
_entity_poly.entity_id
_entity_poly.type
_entity_poly.pdbx_seq_one_letter_code
_entity_poly.pdbx_strand_id
1 'polypeptide(L)'
;MSFVHPTLSLSLGHTINDLKKAESMSGQSDIKNAPAIFRETVKRIPSLLAYFENCKQYLDTTMVMAMGEELPPSAISIMKICEENAARVNEIFSAVVGSSNAAARYRKVAQGARLEDLMKKILTNAIEMSNITQLAVISSVTEVGKLHRDLRSFMEMPASLPEN
;
A
#
# COMPACT_ATOMS: atom_id res chain seq x y z
N MET A 1 23.56 -13.94 -12.85
CA MET A 1 23.27 -12.65 -12.18
C MET A 1 21.81 -12.66 -11.83
N SER A 2 21.46 -12.46 -10.56
CA SER A 2 20.06 -12.53 -10.11
C SER A 2 19.30 -11.26 -10.53
N PHE A 3 18.30 -11.40 -11.40
CA PHE A 3 17.43 -10.29 -11.86
C PHE A 3 16.36 -9.90 -10.84
N VAL A 4 16.31 -10.56 -9.68
CA VAL A 4 15.24 -10.46 -8.69
C VAL A 4 15.26 -9.11 -7.93
N HIS A 5 16.45 -8.62 -7.59
CA HIS A 5 16.61 -7.38 -6.81
C HIS A 5 16.17 -6.10 -7.57
N PRO A 6 16.57 -5.89 -8.85
CA PRO A 6 16.10 -4.73 -9.62
C PRO A 6 14.58 -4.69 -9.81
N THR A 7 13.94 -5.84 -10.04
CA THR A 7 12.49 -5.92 -10.18
C THR A 7 11.78 -5.52 -8.89
N LEU A 8 12.27 -5.99 -7.75
CA LEU A 8 11.68 -5.65 -6.45
C LEU A 8 11.84 -4.17 -6.10
N SER A 9 13.02 -3.60 -6.33
CA SER A 9 13.28 -2.16 -6.10
C SER A 9 12.41 -1.28 -7.00
N LEU A 10 12.18 -1.70 -8.26
CA LEU A 10 11.26 -1.02 -9.18
C LEU A 10 9.81 -1.09 -8.69
N SER A 11 9.30 -2.29 -8.36
CA SER A 11 7.93 -2.48 -7.85
C SER A 11 7.70 -1.65 -6.57
N LEU A 12 8.64 -1.66 -5.62
CA LEU A 12 8.57 -0.79 -4.44
C LEU A 12 8.51 0.69 -4.79
N GLY A 13 9.33 1.13 -5.75
CA GLY A 13 9.29 2.51 -6.25
C GLY A 13 7.92 2.90 -6.80
N HIS A 14 7.29 2.02 -7.57
CA HIS A 14 5.93 2.23 -8.08
C HIS A 14 4.89 2.24 -6.95
N THR A 15 4.92 1.26 -6.04
CA THR A 15 4.03 1.21 -4.87
C THR A 15 4.10 2.51 -4.06
N ILE A 16 5.31 2.97 -3.73
CA ILE A 16 5.55 4.21 -2.98
C ILE A 16 4.96 5.41 -3.73
N ASN A 17 5.20 5.52 -5.03
CA ASN A 17 4.71 6.62 -5.85
C ASN A 17 3.17 6.69 -5.89
N ASP A 18 2.50 5.55 -6.08
CA ASP A 18 1.04 5.52 -6.13
C ASP A 18 0.41 5.83 -4.77
N LEU A 19 0.99 5.32 -3.67
CA LEU A 19 0.56 5.67 -2.32
C LEU A 19 0.77 7.16 -2.01
N LYS A 20 1.90 7.76 -2.42
CA LYS A 20 2.14 9.21 -2.28
C LYS A 20 1.12 10.04 -3.06
N LYS A 21 0.77 9.63 -4.28
CA LYS A 21 -0.26 10.30 -5.07
C LYS A 21 -1.62 10.24 -4.35
N ALA A 22 -2.02 9.08 -3.85
CA ALA A 22 -3.26 8.93 -3.09
C ALA A 22 -3.23 9.78 -1.78
N GLU A 23 -2.12 9.77 -1.05
CA GLU A 23 -1.93 10.61 0.15
C GLU A 23 -2.05 12.09 -0.16
N SER A 24 -1.44 12.57 -1.25
CA SER A 24 -1.45 13.99 -1.61
C SER A 24 -2.87 14.56 -1.81
N MET A 25 -3.82 13.71 -2.20
CA MET A 25 -5.23 14.09 -2.37
C MET A 25 -5.93 14.37 -1.03
N SER A 26 -5.33 14.00 0.10
CA SER A 26 -5.81 14.36 1.43
C SER A 26 -5.78 15.86 1.73
N GLY A 27 -4.86 16.60 1.09
CA GLY A 27 -4.77 18.04 1.21
C GLY A 27 -5.88 18.79 0.45
N GLN A 28 -6.64 18.09 -0.40
CA GLN A 28 -7.72 18.70 -1.17
C GLN A 28 -8.97 18.88 -0.31
N SER A 29 -9.61 20.05 -0.38
CA SER A 29 -10.86 20.34 0.34
C SER A 29 -11.95 19.30 0.08
N ASP A 30 -11.94 18.74 -1.12
CA ASP A 30 -13.01 17.92 -1.67
C ASP A 30 -13.00 16.49 -1.14
N ILE A 31 -11.92 16.04 -0.49
CA ILE A 31 -11.88 14.72 0.15
C ILE A 31 -12.91 14.59 1.29
N LYS A 32 -13.37 15.72 1.86
CA LYS A 32 -14.44 15.73 2.86
C LYS A 32 -15.77 15.24 2.27
N ASN A 33 -15.98 15.43 0.97
CA ASN A 33 -17.18 14.99 0.25
C ASN A 33 -17.11 13.52 -0.16
N ALA A 34 -15.93 12.90 -0.09
CA ALA A 34 -15.76 11.48 -0.37
C ALA A 34 -16.27 10.61 0.79
N PRO A 35 -16.61 9.33 0.52
CA PRO A 35 -16.96 8.36 1.54
C PRO A 35 -15.92 8.26 2.66
N ALA A 36 -16.35 7.91 3.88
CA ALA A 36 -15.49 7.90 5.07
C ALA A 36 -14.22 7.04 4.91
N ILE A 37 -14.30 5.96 4.12
CA ILE A 37 -13.17 5.08 3.81
C ILE A 37 -11.98 5.83 3.20
N PHE A 38 -12.19 6.90 2.43
CA PHE A 38 -11.08 7.69 1.86
C PHE A 38 -10.25 8.37 2.94
N ARG A 39 -10.92 8.99 3.92
CA ARG A 39 -10.24 9.64 5.05
C ARG A 39 -9.56 8.61 5.93
N GLU A 40 -10.15 7.42 6.08
CA GLU A 40 -9.49 6.34 6.80
C GLU A 40 -8.24 5.89 6.06
N THR A 41 -8.34 5.55 4.78
CA THR A 41 -7.21 5.15 3.92
C THR A 41 -6.04 6.12 4.04
N VAL A 42 -6.28 7.42 3.84
CA VAL A 42 -5.25 8.46 3.95
C VAL A 42 -4.51 8.41 5.29
N LYS A 43 -5.20 8.26 6.41
CA LYS A 43 -4.55 8.28 7.73
C LYS A 43 -3.55 7.14 7.94
N ARG A 44 -3.62 6.08 7.12
CA ARG A 44 -2.79 4.87 7.26
C ARG A 44 -1.74 4.76 6.16
N ILE A 45 -1.86 5.52 5.07
CA ILE A 45 -0.83 5.61 4.03
C ILE A 45 0.56 5.98 4.60
N PRO A 46 0.70 6.94 5.54
CA PRO A 46 2.01 7.29 6.10
C PRO A 46 2.77 6.11 6.72
N SER A 47 2.06 5.21 7.42
CA SER A 47 2.68 4.01 8.02
C SER A 47 3.22 3.07 6.94
N LEU A 48 2.47 2.89 5.85
CA LEU A 48 2.87 2.06 4.71
C LEU A 48 4.04 2.68 3.94
N LEU A 49 4.00 4.00 3.72
CA LEU A 49 5.09 4.72 3.06
C LEU A 49 6.39 4.58 3.82
N ALA A 50 6.37 4.83 5.13
CA ALA A 50 7.57 4.68 5.97
C ALA A 50 8.16 3.27 5.86
N TYR A 51 7.31 2.24 5.92
CA TYR A 51 7.74 0.86 5.78
C TYR A 51 8.35 0.56 4.40
N PHE A 52 7.65 0.90 3.31
CA PHE A 52 8.15 0.61 1.96
C PHE A 52 9.39 1.43 1.58
N GLU A 53 9.51 2.67 2.07
CA GLU A 53 10.70 3.49 1.89
C GLU A 53 11.92 2.87 2.59
N ASN A 54 11.74 2.36 3.80
CA ASN A 54 12.79 1.62 4.52
C ASN A 54 13.17 0.33 3.78
N CYS A 55 12.19 -0.41 3.27
CA CYS A 55 12.45 -1.58 2.42
C CYS A 55 13.27 -1.21 1.18
N LYS A 56 12.89 -0.14 0.48
CA LYS A 56 13.59 0.33 -0.72
C LYS A 56 15.02 0.77 -0.39
N GLN A 57 15.22 1.54 0.68
CA GLN A 57 16.55 2.00 1.10
C GLN A 57 17.48 0.82 1.42
N TYR A 58 16.97 -0.20 2.10
CA TYR A 58 17.75 -1.40 2.40
C TYR A 58 18.13 -2.16 1.13
N LEU A 59 17.20 -2.36 0.20
CA LEU A 59 17.48 -3.06 -1.06
C LEU A 59 18.50 -2.29 -1.90
N ASP A 60 18.35 -0.98 -2.01
CA ASP A 60 19.29 -0.15 -2.77
C ASP A 60 20.69 -0.19 -2.11
N THR A 61 20.78 -0.21 -0.78
CA THR A 61 22.05 -0.31 -0.03
C THR A 61 22.69 -1.70 -0.15
N THR A 62 21.91 -2.77 0.00
CA THR A 62 22.42 -4.15 -0.07
C THR A 62 22.77 -4.57 -1.50
N MET A 63 22.08 -4.03 -2.51
CA MET A 63 22.47 -4.17 -3.91
C MET A 63 23.84 -3.56 -4.18
N VAL A 64 24.18 -2.45 -3.53
CA VAL A 64 25.51 -1.82 -3.60
C VAL A 64 26.58 -2.63 -2.85
N MET A 65 26.21 -3.38 -1.81
CA MET A 65 27.14 -4.12 -0.95
C MET A 65 27.39 -5.60 -1.31
N ALA A 66 26.89 -6.08 -2.46
CA ALA A 66 27.22 -7.39 -3.03
C ALA A 66 26.99 -8.61 -2.10
N MET A 67 25.96 -8.58 -1.25
CA MET A 67 25.53 -9.76 -0.50
C MET A 67 24.67 -10.65 -1.41
N GLY A 68 25.21 -11.80 -1.80
CA GLY A 68 24.59 -12.80 -2.69
C GLY A 68 23.41 -13.57 -2.10
N GLU A 69 22.65 -12.98 -1.17
CA GLU A 69 21.40 -13.56 -0.71
C GLU A 69 20.28 -13.19 -1.69
N GLU A 70 19.83 -14.18 -2.45
CA GLU A 70 18.64 -14.04 -3.29
C GLU A 70 17.42 -13.92 -2.39
N LEU A 71 16.61 -12.88 -2.64
CA LEU A 71 15.31 -12.78 -2.00
C LEU A 71 14.42 -13.93 -2.50
N PRO A 72 13.60 -14.52 -1.61
CA PRO A 72 12.73 -15.61 -2.02
C PRO A 72 11.74 -15.12 -3.08
N PRO A 73 11.34 -15.97 -4.05
CA PRO A 73 10.34 -15.62 -5.07
C PRO A 73 9.01 -15.10 -4.49
N SER A 74 8.68 -15.52 -3.25
CA SER A 74 7.53 -15.00 -2.50
C SER A 74 7.60 -13.49 -2.29
N ALA A 75 8.79 -12.91 -2.06
CA ALA A 75 8.96 -11.46 -1.90
C ALA A 75 8.54 -10.69 -3.15
N ILE A 76 8.88 -11.22 -4.34
CA ILE A 76 8.49 -10.63 -5.64
C ILE A 76 6.97 -10.68 -5.80
N SER A 77 6.37 -11.84 -5.53
CA SER A 77 4.92 -12.01 -5.64
C SER A 77 4.17 -11.07 -4.70
N ILE A 78 4.62 -10.98 -3.44
CA ILE A 78 4.04 -10.11 -2.41
C ILE A 78 4.12 -8.64 -2.86
N MET A 79 5.27 -8.19 -3.37
CA MET A 79 5.39 -6.80 -3.80
C MET A 79 4.62 -6.49 -5.08
N LYS A 80 4.50 -7.43 -6.00
CA LYS A 80 3.63 -7.25 -7.16
C LYS A 80 2.17 -7.05 -6.73
N ILE A 81 1.70 -7.82 -5.73
CA ILE A 81 0.37 -7.62 -5.15
C ILE A 81 0.26 -6.21 -4.54
N CYS A 82 1.24 -5.78 -3.75
CA CYS A 82 1.25 -4.41 -3.20
C CYS A 82 1.22 -3.33 -4.27
N GLU A 83 2.01 -3.47 -5.35
CA GLU A 83 2.06 -2.56 -6.50
C GLU A 83 0.69 -2.46 -7.20
N GLU A 84 0.10 -3.58 -7.60
CA GLU A 84 -1.19 -3.60 -8.30
C GLU A 84 -2.31 -2.99 -7.44
N ASN A 85 -2.32 -3.29 -6.13
CA ASN A 85 -3.34 -2.75 -5.22
C ASN A 85 -3.10 -1.25 -4.93
N ALA A 86 -1.85 -0.81 -4.81
CA ALA A 86 -1.53 0.61 -4.61
C ALA A 86 -1.90 1.45 -5.83
N ALA A 87 -1.59 0.97 -7.04
CA ALA A 87 -2.03 1.59 -8.29
C ALA A 87 -3.55 1.72 -8.31
N ARG A 88 -4.27 0.67 -7.91
CA ARG A 88 -5.73 0.71 -7.85
C ARG A 88 -6.28 1.69 -6.82
N VAL A 89 -5.65 1.80 -5.65
CA VAL A 89 -5.99 2.83 -4.65
C VAL A 89 -5.82 4.22 -5.25
N ASN A 90 -4.69 4.49 -5.90
CA ASN A 90 -4.43 5.78 -6.54
C ASN A 90 -5.46 6.12 -7.65
N GLU A 91 -5.83 5.16 -8.49
CA GLU A 91 -6.88 5.33 -9.50
C GLU A 91 -8.24 5.72 -8.89
N ILE A 92 -8.65 5.04 -7.81
CA ILE A 92 -9.91 5.32 -7.13
C ILE A 92 -9.89 6.72 -6.52
N PHE A 93 -8.79 7.09 -5.86
CA PHE A 93 -8.58 8.43 -5.32
C PHE A 93 -8.67 9.50 -6.42
N SER A 94 -7.92 9.33 -7.50
CA SER A 94 -7.91 10.25 -8.64
C SER A 94 -9.28 10.42 -9.30
N ALA A 95 -10.08 9.36 -9.32
CA ALA A 95 -11.39 9.39 -9.96
C ALA A 95 -12.49 9.98 -9.08
N VAL A 96 -12.35 9.96 -7.75
CA VAL A 96 -13.40 10.31 -6.79
C VAL A 96 -13.17 11.68 -6.16
N VAL A 97 -11.92 12.01 -5.79
CA VAL A 97 -11.61 13.32 -5.20
C VAL A 97 -11.78 14.40 -6.27
N GLY A 98 -12.46 15.49 -5.92
CA GLY A 98 -12.86 16.55 -6.87
C GLY A 98 -14.12 16.24 -7.69
N SER A 99 -14.74 15.06 -7.52
CA SER A 99 -16.02 14.75 -8.16
C SER A 99 -17.18 15.45 -7.45
N SER A 100 -18.06 16.10 -8.22
CA SER A 100 -19.31 16.69 -7.71
C SER A 100 -20.28 15.67 -7.09
N ASN A 101 -20.13 14.39 -7.42
CA ASN A 101 -20.88 13.29 -6.81
C ASN A 101 -19.94 12.13 -6.44
N ALA A 102 -19.05 12.40 -5.49
CA ALA A 102 -18.01 11.48 -5.04
C ALA A 102 -18.55 10.10 -4.63
N ALA A 103 -19.70 10.02 -3.97
CA ALA A 103 -20.30 8.74 -3.56
C ALA A 103 -20.75 7.88 -4.74
N ALA A 104 -21.45 8.45 -5.72
CA ALA A 104 -21.85 7.71 -6.92
C ALA A 104 -20.63 7.34 -7.77
N ARG A 105 -19.65 8.24 -7.85
CA ARG A 105 -18.39 7.99 -8.56
C ARG A 105 -17.63 6.84 -7.93
N TYR A 106 -17.51 6.81 -6.60
CA TYR A 106 -16.88 5.71 -5.86
C TYR A 106 -17.55 4.37 -6.14
N ARG A 107 -18.89 4.30 -6.05
CA ARG A 107 -19.66 3.09 -6.39
C ARG A 107 -19.35 2.56 -7.78
N LYS A 108 -19.19 3.45 -8.76
CA LYS A 108 -18.88 3.09 -10.14
C LYS A 108 -17.44 2.60 -10.29
N VAL A 109 -16.47 3.31 -9.72
CA VAL A 109 -15.06 3.01 -9.96
C VAL A 109 -14.53 1.90 -9.08
N ALA A 110 -15.09 1.66 -7.89
CA ALA A 110 -14.60 0.64 -6.96
C ALA A 110 -15.25 -0.74 -7.14
N GLN A 111 -16.05 -0.96 -8.20
CA GLN A 111 -16.69 -2.27 -8.46
C GLN A 111 -15.63 -3.40 -8.46
N GLY A 112 -15.78 -4.36 -7.54
CA GLY A 112 -14.86 -5.48 -7.35
C GLY A 112 -13.52 -5.14 -6.66
N ALA A 113 -13.29 -3.87 -6.30
CA ALA A 113 -12.04 -3.38 -5.73
C ALA A 113 -12.30 -2.26 -4.71
N ARG A 114 -12.97 -2.60 -3.60
CA ARG A 114 -13.26 -1.64 -2.52
C ARG A 114 -11.97 -1.19 -1.84
N LEU A 115 -11.91 0.08 -1.42
CA LEU A 115 -10.70 0.63 -0.80
C LEU A 115 -10.28 -0.13 0.46
N GLU A 116 -11.23 -0.53 1.30
CA GLU A 116 -10.95 -1.35 2.49
C GLU A 116 -10.27 -2.68 2.14
N ASP A 117 -10.69 -3.32 1.05
CA ASP A 117 -10.16 -4.63 0.65
C ASP A 117 -8.77 -4.50 0.03
N LEU A 118 -8.55 -3.44 -0.77
CA LEU A 118 -7.24 -3.12 -1.32
C LEU A 118 -6.24 -2.79 -0.19
N MET A 119 -6.64 -1.94 0.77
CA MET A 119 -5.78 -1.57 1.90
C MET A 119 -5.48 -2.77 2.80
N LYS A 120 -6.46 -3.63 3.08
CA LYS A 120 -6.24 -4.90 3.80
C LYS A 120 -5.20 -5.76 3.08
N LYS A 121 -5.32 -5.94 1.76
CA LYS A 121 -4.36 -6.72 0.97
C LYS A 121 -2.96 -6.14 1.05
N ILE A 122 -2.80 -4.83 0.87
CA ILE A 122 -1.49 -4.15 0.97
C ILE A 122 -0.89 -4.34 2.36
N LEU A 123 -1.67 -4.12 3.43
CA LEU A 123 -1.21 -4.24 4.81
C LEU A 123 -0.82 -5.68 5.17
N THR A 124 -1.64 -6.66 4.80
CA THR A 124 -1.33 -8.09 5.00
C THR A 124 -0.03 -8.46 4.29
N ASN A 125 0.12 -8.06 3.03
CA ASN A 125 1.32 -8.38 2.25
C ASN A 125 2.56 -7.64 2.77
N ALA A 126 2.42 -6.41 3.26
CA ALA A 126 3.51 -5.69 3.92
C ALA A 126 3.98 -6.41 5.19
N ILE A 127 3.05 -6.90 6.01
CA ILE A 127 3.33 -7.70 7.21
C ILE A 127 3.94 -9.07 6.85
N GLU A 128 3.45 -9.74 5.81
CA GLU A 128 4.06 -10.98 5.34
C GLU A 128 5.50 -10.75 4.86
N MET A 129 5.74 -9.65 4.17
CA MET A 129 7.09 -9.25 3.74
C MET A 129 8.02 -9.01 4.93
N SER A 130 7.52 -8.46 6.04
CA SER A 130 8.35 -8.23 7.25
C SER A 130 8.77 -9.52 7.94
N ASN A 131 8.09 -10.63 7.65
CA ASN A 131 8.42 -11.95 8.17
C ASN A 131 9.42 -12.72 7.30
N ILE A 132 9.78 -12.18 6.13
CA ILE A 132 10.83 -12.77 5.28
C ILE A 132 12.17 -12.47 5.95
N THR A 133 12.91 -13.51 6.35
CA THR A 133 14.15 -13.40 7.15
C THR A 133 15.12 -12.34 6.64
N GLN A 134 15.29 -12.22 5.32
CA GLN A 134 16.18 -11.25 4.69
C GLN A 134 15.70 -9.79 4.78
N LEU A 135 14.39 -9.56 4.97
CA LEU A 135 13.74 -8.25 5.09
C LEU A 135 13.30 -7.94 6.52
N ALA A 136 13.29 -8.94 7.41
CA ALA A 136 12.95 -8.79 8.82
C ALA A 136 13.90 -7.81 9.53
N VAL A 137 15.16 -7.69 9.07
CA VAL A 137 16.16 -6.78 9.64
C VAL A 137 15.76 -5.29 9.50
N ILE A 138 14.91 -4.99 8.51
CA ILE A 138 14.41 -3.65 8.19
C ILE A 138 13.22 -3.29 9.07
N SER A 139 12.56 -4.32 9.62
CA SER A 139 11.25 -4.21 10.23
C SER A 139 11.38 -4.03 11.74
N SER A 140 11.27 -2.79 12.24
CA SER A 140 11.20 -2.62 13.69
C SER A 140 9.87 -3.15 14.23
N VAL A 141 9.88 -3.67 15.46
CA VAL A 141 8.67 -4.09 16.19
C VAL A 141 7.62 -2.96 16.22
N THR A 142 8.08 -1.72 16.27
CA THR A 142 7.22 -0.52 16.26
C THR A 142 6.53 -0.32 14.92
N GLU A 143 7.23 -0.48 13.81
CA GLU A 143 6.66 -0.31 12.46
C GLU A 143 5.69 -1.44 12.10
N VAL A 144 6.09 -2.68 12.29
CA VAL A 144 5.19 -3.84 12.06
C VAL A 144 3.98 -3.75 12.99
N GLY A 145 4.18 -3.29 14.23
CA GLY A 145 3.10 -3.00 15.16
C GLY A 145 2.13 -1.91 14.67
N LYS A 146 2.61 -0.89 13.94
CA LYS A 146 1.74 0.10 13.27
C LYS A 146 0.93 -0.56 12.15
N LEU A 147 1.58 -1.36 11.30
CA LEU A 147 0.89 -2.07 10.20
C LEU A 147 -0.23 -2.98 10.73
N HIS A 148 0.02 -3.73 11.81
CA HIS A 148 -1.02 -4.55 12.44
C HIS A 148 -2.19 -3.73 13.00
N ARG A 149 -1.93 -2.57 13.62
CA ARG A 149 -2.99 -1.68 14.11
C ARG A 149 -3.82 -1.09 12.97
N ASP A 150 -3.15 -0.70 11.89
CA ASP A 150 -3.79 -0.16 10.70
C ASP A 150 -4.65 -1.25 10.02
N LEU A 151 -4.15 -2.48 9.91
CA LEU A 151 -4.91 -3.62 9.37
C LEU A 151 -6.17 -3.90 10.19
N ARG A 152 -6.04 -3.93 11.52
CA ARG A 152 -7.17 -4.13 12.43
C ARG A 152 -8.26 -3.07 12.23
N SER A 153 -7.86 -1.82 12.05
CA SER A 153 -8.81 -0.72 11.80
C SER A 153 -9.67 -0.95 10.56
N PHE A 154 -9.10 -1.49 9.48
CA PHE A 154 -9.88 -1.85 8.29
C PHE A 154 -10.71 -3.12 8.46
N MET A 155 -10.27 -4.07 9.28
CA MET A 155 -11.06 -5.29 9.58
C MET A 155 -12.31 -4.96 10.40
N GLU A 156 -12.22 -3.99 11.30
CA GLU A 156 -13.33 -3.54 12.16
C GLU A 156 -14.28 -2.57 11.44
N MET A 157 -13.88 -2.04 10.27
CA MET A 157 -14.68 -1.10 9.51
C MET A 157 -15.83 -1.80 8.77
N PRO A 158 -17.07 -1.28 8.85
CA PRO A 158 -18.16 -1.78 8.01
C PRO A 158 -17.84 -1.55 6.54
N ALA A 159 -18.31 -2.46 5.67
CA ALA A 159 -18.15 -2.34 4.24
C ALA A 159 -18.68 -0.99 3.73
N SER A 160 -17.86 -0.28 2.98
CA SER A 160 -18.18 1.06 2.47
C SER A 160 -19.19 1.03 1.33
N LEU A 161 -19.33 -0.13 0.68
CA LEU A 161 -20.31 -0.42 -0.35
C LEU A 161 -21.07 -1.70 0.01
N PRO A 162 -22.41 -1.73 -0.19
CA PRO A 162 -23.18 -2.96 -0.02
C PRO A 162 -22.67 -4.01 -1.02
N GLU A 163 -22.60 -5.27 -0.56
CA GLU A 163 -22.38 -6.42 -1.43
C GLU A 163 -23.68 -6.60 -2.24
N ASN A 164 -23.64 -6.22 -3.51
CA ASN A 164 -24.75 -6.43 -4.44
C ASN A 164 -24.85 -7.91 -4.80
#